data_AF-A0A9D8C661-F1
#
_entry.id   AF-A0A9D8C661-F1
#
_cell.length_a   1.000
_cell.length_b   1.000
_cell.length_c   1.000
_cell.angle_alpha   90.00
_cell.angle_beta   90.00
_cell.angle_gamma   90.00
#
_symmetry.space_group_name_H-M   'P 1'
#
loop_
_entity.id
_entity.type
_entity.pdbx_description
1 polymer ?
#
loop_
_entity_poly.entity_id
_entity_poly.type
_entity_poly.pdbx_seq_one_letter_code
_entity_poly.pdbx_strand_id
1 'polypeptide(L)'
;MAKKHEIIEPPNKLSDRVSKGGPNPMDAIAKAEAKLQEMAKDYGQWLENDLEQVYAALAKARAGGAERAAHVKALHGAAFNIKGQAGTFGKPLLSRISKSLCKLIEERAEFTDEDLTVAATHVDALKAAAAGQYPDKLGEQVAMGLEGIVSKRLTA
;
A
#
# COMPACT_ATOMS: atom_id res chain seq x y z
N MET A 1 59.38 -49.33 -16.25
CA MET A 1 58.76 -49.12 -14.92
C MET A 1 57.55 -48.22 -15.11
N ALA A 2 56.33 -48.73 -14.93
CA ALA A 2 55.10 -47.96 -15.10
C ALA A 2 54.34 -47.94 -13.76
N LYS A 3 54.21 -46.77 -13.14
CA LYS A 3 53.40 -46.60 -11.93
C LYS A 3 51.93 -46.69 -12.31
N LYS A 4 51.24 -47.68 -11.73
CA LYS A 4 49.81 -47.93 -11.85
C LYS A 4 49.09 -46.83 -11.07
N HIS A 5 48.24 -46.05 -11.73
CA HIS A 5 47.42 -45.05 -11.09
C HIS A 5 46.16 -45.74 -10.55
N GLU A 6 45.83 -45.48 -9.28
CA GLU A 6 44.62 -46.00 -8.64
C GLU A 6 43.69 -44.82 -8.37
N ILE A 7 42.50 -44.87 -8.98
CA ILE A 7 41.48 -43.83 -8.83
C ILE A 7 40.65 -44.18 -7.59
N ILE A 8 40.77 -43.37 -6.55
CA ILE A 8 39.94 -43.48 -5.35
C ILE A 8 38.68 -42.65 -5.60
N GLU A 9 37.56 -43.31 -5.87
CA GLU A 9 36.25 -42.65 -5.93
C GLU A 9 35.67 -42.53 -4.51
N PRO A 10 35.63 -41.32 -3.91
CA PRO A 10 34.99 -41.16 -2.61
C PRO A 10 33.49 -41.47 -2.73
N PRO A 11 32.90 -42.25 -1.82
CA PRO A 11 31.50 -42.60 -1.89
C PRO A 11 30.64 -41.33 -1.81
N ASN A 12 29.85 -41.08 -2.85
CA ASN A 12 28.99 -39.90 -2.94
C ASN A 12 27.79 -40.02 -1.98
N LYS A 13 27.95 -39.49 -0.76
CA LYS A 13 26.91 -39.48 0.30
C LYS A 13 25.95 -38.29 0.23
N LEU A 14 25.94 -37.52 -0.87
CA LEU A 14 25.03 -36.37 -1.02
C LEU A 14 23.56 -36.82 -1.12
N SER A 15 23.31 -38.02 -1.67
CA SER A 15 21.96 -38.58 -1.81
C SER A 15 21.31 -38.97 -0.47
N ASP A 16 22.10 -39.26 0.56
CA ASP A 16 21.57 -39.57 1.91
C ASP A 16 21.20 -38.30 2.69
N ARG A 17 21.71 -37.14 2.24
CA ARG A 17 21.51 -35.83 2.88
C ARG A 17 20.42 -35.01 2.21
N VAL A 18 19.95 -35.42 1.02
CA VAL A 18 18.89 -34.74 0.26
C VAL A 18 17.67 -35.64 0.14
N SER A 19 16.54 -35.19 0.70
CA SER A 19 15.27 -35.85 0.41
C SER A 19 14.88 -35.54 -1.05
N LYS A 20 14.78 -36.57 -1.89
CA LYS A 20 14.20 -36.44 -3.24
C LYS A 20 12.68 -36.27 -3.09
N GLY A 21 12.24 -35.05 -2.80
CA GLY A 21 10.82 -34.73 -2.68
C GLY A 21 10.61 -33.32 -2.18
N GLY A 22 10.63 -32.35 -3.09
CA GLY A 22 10.03 -31.04 -2.81
C GLY A 22 8.51 -31.17 -2.67
N PRO A 23 7.83 -30.20 -2.04
CA PRO A 23 6.36 -30.19 -2.00
C PRO A 23 5.80 -30.39 -3.41
N ASN A 24 4.73 -31.18 -3.54
CA ASN A 24 4.00 -31.29 -4.80
C ASN A 24 3.67 -29.86 -5.27
N PRO A 25 3.98 -29.48 -6.53
CA PRO A 25 3.70 -28.14 -7.03
C PRO A 25 2.27 -27.68 -6.76
N MET A 26 1.29 -28.59 -6.78
CA MET A 26 -0.10 -28.29 -6.45
C MET A 26 -0.31 -27.94 -4.97
N ASP A 27 0.37 -28.62 -4.04
CA ASP A 27 0.31 -28.29 -2.61
C ASP A 27 1.04 -26.98 -2.30
N ALA A 28 2.10 -26.66 -3.05
CA ALA A 28 2.81 -25.40 -2.94
C ALA A 28 1.96 -24.22 -3.44
N ILE A 29 1.26 -24.42 -4.57
CA ILE A 29 0.31 -23.44 -5.12
C ILE A 29 -0.87 -23.25 -4.16
N ALA A 30 -1.50 -24.33 -3.68
CA ALA A 30 -2.63 -24.24 -2.75
C ALA A 30 -2.25 -23.53 -1.44
N LYS A 31 -1.05 -23.79 -0.89
CA LYS A 31 -0.54 -23.04 0.28
C LYS A 31 -0.27 -21.58 -0.03
N ALA A 32 0.25 -21.27 -1.22
CA ALA A 32 0.45 -19.89 -1.66
C ALA A 32 -0.91 -19.17 -1.79
N GLU A 33 -1.90 -19.79 -2.41
CA GLU A 33 -3.27 -19.25 -2.56
C GLU A 33 -3.97 -19.06 -1.21
N ALA A 34 -3.89 -20.04 -0.31
CA ALA A 34 -4.45 -19.92 1.04
C ALA A 34 -3.82 -18.76 1.82
N LYS A 35 -2.50 -18.58 1.69
CA LYS A 35 -1.78 -17.47 2.33
C LYS A 35 -2.14 -16.13 1.69
N LEU A 36 -2.36 -16.09 0.37
CA LEU A 36 -2.86 -14.89 -0.31
C LEU A 36 -4.28 -14.52 0.16
N GLN A 37 -5.16 -15.51 0.39
CA GLN A 37 -6.51 -15.26 0.91
C GLN A 37 -6.49 -14.74 2.36
N GLU A 38 -5.65 -15.33 3.22
CA GLU A 38 -5.42 -14.83 4.58
C GLU A 38 -4.93 -13.37 4.55
N MET A 39 -3.91 -13.08 3.73
CA MET A 39 -3.41 -11.72 3.54
C MET A 39 -4.44 -10.76 2.96
N ALA A 40 -5.38 -11.24 2.13
CA ALA A 40 -6.46 -10.40 1.60
C ALA A 40 -7.49 -10.03 2.68
N LYS A 41 -7.73 -10.91 3.65
CA LYS A 41 -8.56 -10.60 4.82
C LYS A 41 -7.87 -9.57 5.72
N ASP A 42 -6.58 -9.78 5.97
CA ASP A 42 -5.77 -8.83 6.75
C ASP A 42 -5.70 -7.47 6.08
N TYR A 43 -5.59 -7.43 4.75
CA TYR A 43 -5.67 -6.19 3.98
C TYR A 43 -6.97 -5.42 4.20
N GLY A 44 -8.12 -6.11 4.18
CA GLY A 44 -9.40 -5.47 4.44
C GLY A 44 -9.43 -4.76 5.80
N GLN A 45 -8.92 -5.44 6.84
CA GLN A 45 -8.83 -4.88 8.18
C GLN A 45 -7.83 -3.72 8.29
N TRP A 46 -6.67 -3.84 7.65
CA TRP A 46 -5.66 -2.77 7.63
C TRP A 46 -6.15 -1.54 6.90
N LEU A 47 -6.78 -1.72 5.73
CA LEU A 47 -7.35 -0.64 4.95
C LEU A 47 -8.46 0.09 5.74
N GLU A 48 -9.34 -0.64 6.40
CA GLU A 48 -10.39 -0.06 7.24
C GLU A 48 -9.80 0.78 8.38
N ASN A 49 -8.82 0.22 9.09
CA ASN A 49 -8.12 0.92 10.18
C ASN A 49 -7.35 2.16 9.70
N ASP A 50 -6.70 2.11 8.54
CA ASP A 50 -6.03 3.28 7.98
C ASP A 50 -7.03 4.35 7.50
N LEU A 51 -8.18 3.94 6.93
CA LEU A 51 -9.25 4.88 6.57
C LEU A 51 -9.80 5.58 7.81
N GLU A 52 -10.07 4.86 8.89
CA GLU A 52 -10.49 5.45 10.17
C GLU A 52 -9.46 6.46 10.70
N GLN A 53 -8.17 6.11 10.65
CA GLN A 53 -7.10 7.01 11.07
C GLN A 53 -7.02 8.27 10.21
N VAL A 54 -7.15 8.15 8.89
CA VAL A 54 -7.18 9.29 7.96
C VAL A 54 -8.34 10.24 8.32
N TYR A 55 -9.55 9.70 8.55
CA TYR A 55 -10.72 10.50 8.95
C TYR A 55 -10.51 11.19 10.30
N ALA A 56 -10.05 10.45 11.31
CA ALA A 56 -9.83 10.98 12.64
C ALA A 56 -8.75 12.07 12.65
N ALA A 57 -7.66 11.87 11.93
CA ALA A 57 -6.58 12.83 11.82
C ALA A 57 -7.04 14.12 11.11
N LEU A 58 -7.81 13.99 10.02
CA LEU A 58 -8.39 15.13 9.32
C LEU A 58 -9.37 15.92 10.20
N ALA A 59 -10.25 15.23 10.94
CA ALA A 59 -11.20 15.87 11.85
C ALA A 59 -10.48 16.68 12.94
N LYS A 60 -9.42 16.11 13.53
CA LYS A 60 -8.59 16.79 14.53
C LYS A 60 -7.81 17.96 13.93
N ALA A 61 -7.27 17.83 12.73
CA ALA A 61 -6.58 18.92 12.04
C ALA A 61 -7.53 20.11 11.73
N ARG A 62 -8.79 19.81 11.38
CA ARG A 62 -9.86 20.80 11.18
C ARG A 62 -10.30 21.49 12.46
N ALA A 63 -10.36 20.77 13.58
CA ALA A 63 -10.61 21.38 14.89
C ALA A 63 -9.55 22.43 15.26
N GLY A 64 -8.35 22.33 14.68
CA GLY A 64 -7.30 23.33 14.77
C GLY A 64 -6.54 23.30 16.10
N GLY A 65 -5.98 24.45 16.48
CA GLY A 65 -5.13 24.58 17.66
C GLY A 65 -3.66 24.24 17.42
N ALA A 66 -2.88 24.25 18.51
CA ALA A 66 -1.42 24.09 18.46
C ALA A 66 -0.97 22.73 17.85
N GLU A 67 -1.81 21.70 17.96
CA GLU A 67 -1.52 20.34 17.50
C GLU A 67 -1.88 20.11 16.01
N ARG A 68 -2.37 21.13 15.28
CA ARG A 68 -2.78 20.97 13.88
C ARG A 68 -1.70 20.32 13.02
N ALA A 69 -0.45 20.75 13.15
CA ALA A 69 0.68 20.18 12.41
C ALA A 69 0.90 18.69 12.73
N ALA A 70 0.74 18.29 14.00
CA ALA A 70 0.84 16.89 14.40
C ALA A 70 -0.29 16.04 13.80
N HIS A 71 -1.51 16.58 13.72
CA HIS A 71 -2.64 15.90 13.09
C HIS A 71 -2.50 15.80 11.58
N VAL A 72 -1.96 16.82 10.90
CA VAL A 72 -1.63 16.74 9.46
C VAL A 72 -0.54 15.70 9.20
N LYS A 73 0.46 15.57 10.08
CA LYS A 73 1.46 14.51 10.00
C LYS A 73 0.85 13.12 10.17
N ALA A 74 -0.09 12.96 11.11
CA ALA A 74 -0.82 11.70 11.29
C ALA A 74 -1.67 11.36 10.05
N LEU A 75 -2.32 12.36 9.45
CA LEU A 75 -3.07 12.22 8.20
C LEU A 75 -2.16 11.73 7.06
N HIS A 76 -0.97 12.31 6.92
CA HIS A 76 0.02 11.87 5.94
C HIS A 76 0.46 10.43 6.15
N GLY A 77 0.78 10.04 7.38
CA GLY A 77 1.21 8.67 7.70
C GLY A 77 0.17 7.62 7.33
N ALA A 78 -1.10 7.87 7.68
CA ALA A 78 -2.18 6.96 7.34
C ALA A 78 -2.44 6.90 5.81
N ALA A 79 -2.42 8.04 5.11
CA ALA A 79 -2.52 8.07 3.65
C ALA A 79 -1.34 7.35 2.96
N PHE A 80 -0.13 7.46 3.51
CA PHE A 80 1.06 6.78 3.01
C PHE A 80 0.95 5.26 3.16
N ASN A 81 0.41 4.78 4.28
CA ASN A 81 0.14 3.35 4.49
C ASN A 81 -0.85 2.82 3.44
N ILE A 82 -1.97 3.53 3.21
CA ILE A 82 -2.96 3.16 2.19
C ILE A 82 -2.30 3.08 0.82
N LYS A 83 -1.49 4.07 0.45
CA LYS A 83 -0.74 4.07 -0.82
C LYS A 83 0.13 2.81 -0.96
N GLY A 84 0.86 2.45 0.09
CA GLY A 84 1.74 1.27 0.12
C GLY A 84 0.97 -0.04 -0.01
N GLN A 85 -0.06 -0.22 0.80
CA GLN A 85 -0.91 -1.41 0.76
C GLN A 85 -1.65 -1.54 -0.58
N ALA A 86 -2.27 -0.45 -1.06
CA ALA A 86 -3.00 -0.43 -2.32
C ALA A 86 -2.12 -0.81 -3.53
N GLY A 87 -0.82 -0.45 -3.51
CA GLY A 87 0.14 -0.87 -4.52
C GLY A 87 0.36 -2.39 -4.51
N THR A 88 0.52 -2.99 -3.33
CA THR A 88 0.71 -4.44 -3.15
C THR A 88 -0.51 -5.26 -3.54
N PHE A 89 -1.72 -4.79 -3.19
CA PHE A 89 -2.98 -5.50 -3.42
C PHE A 89 -3.68 -5.15 -4.74
N GLY A 90 -3.00 -4.45 -5.65
CA GLY A 90 -3.53 -4.17 -7.00
C GLY A 90 -4.75 -3.24 -7.00
N LYS A 91 -4.78 -2.23 -6.11
CA LYS A 91 -5.82 -1.20 -6.05
C LYS A 91 -5.31 0.14 -6.59
N PRO A 92 -5.21 0.31 -7.93
CA PRO A 92 -4.56 1.47 -8.54
C PRO A 92 -5.25 2.79 -8.19
N LEU A 93 -6.59 2.79 -8.07
CA LEU A 93 -7.35 3.99 -7.71
C LEU A 93 -7.02 4.49 -6.30
N LEU A 94 -7.03 3.60 -5.30
CA LEU A 94 -6.66 3.95 -3.91
C LEU A 94 -5.22 4.46 -3.83
N SER A 95 -4.29 3.81 -4.54
CA SER A 95 -2.89 4.22 -4.58
C SER A 95 -2.73 5.62 -5.18
N ARG A 96 -3.43 5.91 -6.28
CA ARG A 96 -3.37 7.21 -6.98
C ARG A 96 -3.95 8.34 -6.14
N ILE A 97 -5.13 8.15 -5.55
CA ILE A 97 -5.76 9.15 -4.67
C ILE A 97 -4.88 9.42 -3.44
N SER A 98 -4.38 8.36 -2.79
CA SER A 98 -3.50 8.49 -1.62
C SER A 98 -2.19 9.21 -1.96
N LYS A 99 -1.61 8.92 -3.13
CA LYS A 99 -0.41 9.61 -3.62
C LYS A 99 -0.67 11.11 -3.84
N SER A 100 -1.81 11.48 -4.41
CA SER A 100 -2.21 12.88 -4.60
C SER A 100 -2.35 13.60 -3.24
N LEU A 101 -2.97 12.95 -2.25
CA LEU A 101 -3.08 13.49 -0.90
C LEU A 101 -1.70 13.64 -0.22
N CYS A 102 -0.82 12.65 -0.32
CA CYS A 102 0.55 12.75 0.21
C CYS A 102 1.29 13.94 -0.41
N LYS A 103 1.18 14.12 -1.74
CA LYS A 103 1.80 15.23 -2.46
C LYS A 103 1.34 16.59 -1.93
N LEU A 104 0.01 16.75 -1.72
CA LEU A 104 -0.54 17.96 -1.15
C LEU A 104 0.07 18.27 0.23
N ILE A 105 0.25 17.27 1.08
CA ILE A 105 0.79 17.47 2.43
C ILE A 105 2.30 17.72 2.41
N GLU A 106 3.04 17.03 1.55
CA GLU A 106 4.51 17.13 1.46
C GLU A 106 4.98 18.47 0.88
N GLU A 107 4.24 19.04 -0.08
CA GLU A 107 4.65 20.25 -0.79
C GLU A 107 4.17 21.55 -0.11
N ARG A 108 3.48 21.46 1.04
CA ARG A 108 2.96 22.61 1.78
C ARG A 108 3.79 22.87 3.04
N ALA A 109 4.37 24.06 3.13
CA ALA A 109 5.10 24.51 4.32
C ALA A 109 4.17 24.76 5.51
N GLU A 110 2.97 25.30 5.25
CA GLU A 110 1.89 25.45 6.22
C GLU A 110 0.60 24.88 5.62
N PHE A 111 -0.15 24.14 6.43
CA PHE A 111 -1.38 23.48 6.02
C PHE A 111 -2.59 24.30 6.47
N THR A 112 -3.21 25.00 5.51
CA THR A 112 -4.30 25.95 5.76
C THR A 112 -5.67 25.25 5.78
N ASP A 113 -6.72 25.97 6.18
CA ASP A 113 -8.09 25.46 6.14
C ASP A 113 -8.56 25.12 4.71
N GLU A 114 -8.01 25.84 3.73
CA GLU A 114 -8.21 25.58 2.31
C GLU A 114 -7.58 24.25 1.86
N ASP A 115 -6.39 23.92 2.38
CA ASP A 115 -5.75 22.63 2.14
C ASP A 115 -6.50 21.50 2.83
N LEU A 116 -6.99 21.73 4.04
CA LEU A 116 -7.82 20.77 4.78
C LEU A 116 -9.16 20.50 4.06
N THR A 117 -9.66 21.46 3.29
CA THR A 117 -10.83 21.25 2.44
C THR A 117 -10.51 20.32 1.28
N VAL A 118 -9.39 20.55 0.60
CA VAL A 118 -8.94 19.67 -0.49
C VAL A 118 -8.60 18.28 0.04
N ALA A 119 -7.92 18.19 1.18
CA ALA A 119 -7.61 16.93 1.84
C ALA A 119 -8.90 16.15 2.16
N ALA A 120 -9.93 16.80 2.67
CA ALA A 120 -11.21 16.14 2.93
C ALA A 120 -11.85 15.54 1.67
N THR A 121 -11.82 16.26 0.54
CA THR A 121 -12.30 15.73 -0.73
C THR A 121 -11.53 14.46 -1.14
N HIS A 122 -10.22 14.40 -0.87
CA HIS A 122 -9.43 13.19 -1.11
C HIS A 122 -9.82 12.05 -0.17
N VAL A 123 -10.04 12.34 1.12
CA VAL A 123 -10.44 11.35 2.11
C VAL A 123 -11.82 10.75 1.77
N ASP A 124 -12.78 11.59 1.36
CA ASP A 124 -14.09 11.12 0.91
C ASP A 124 -14.00 10.28 -0.36
N ALA A 125 -13.13 10.67 -1.30
CA ALA A 125 -12.86 9.87 -2.49
C ALA A 125 -12.19 8.51 -2.15
N LEU A 126 -11.28 8.46 -1.16
CA LEU A 126 -10.68 7.21 -0.69
C LEU A 126 -11.75 6.27 -0.13
N LYS A 127 -12.68 6.77 0.69
CA LYS A 127 -13.78 5.97 1.23
C LYS A 127 -14.70 5.43 0.15
N ALA A 128 -15.10 6.28 -0.80
CA ALA A 128 -15.94 5.87 -1.93
C ALA A 128 -15.23 4.82 -2.81
N ALA A 129 -13.93 4.99 -3.06
CA ALA A 129 -13.12 4.04 -3.81
C ALA A 129 -12.97 2.69 -3.08
N ALA A 130 -12.76 2.71 -1.76
CA ALA A 130 -12.68 1.50 -0.94
C ALA A 130 -14.01 0.74 -0.89
N ALA A 131 -15.13 1.46 -0.87
CA ALA A 131 -16.48 0.91 -0.96
C ALA A 131 -16.88 0.43 -2.37
N GLY A 132 -16.00 0.56 -3.37
CA GLY A 132 -16.28 0.11 -4.74
C GLY A 132 -17.30 0.98 -5.47
N GLN A 133 -17.49 2.24 -5.07
CA GLN A 133 -18.51 3.13 -5.64
C GLN A 133 -18.12 3.72 -7.01
N TYR A 134 -16.87 3.54 -7.43
CA TYR A 134 -16.39 4.04 -8.71
C TYR A 134 -16.21 2.92 -9.74
N PRO A 135 -16.94 2.94 -10.88
CA PRO A 135 -16.54 2.16 -12.04
C PRO A 135 -15.20 2.70 -12.59
N ASP A 136 -14.42 1.83 -13.24
CA ASP A 136 -13.02 2.11 -13.64
C ASP A 136 -12.81 3.49 -14.29
N LYS A 137 -13.60 3.81 -15.33
CA LYS A 137 -13.49 5.09 -16.04
C LYS A 137 -13.81 6.30 -15.17
N LEU A 138 -14.80 6.18 -14.27
CA LEU A 138 -15.16 7.27 -13.36
C LEU A 138 -14.10 7.45 -12.28
N GLY A 139 -13.56 6.35 -11.74
CA GLY A 139 -12.48 6.38 -10.76
C GLY A 139 -11.24 7.10 -11.30
N GLU A 140 -10.88 6.82 -12.54
CA GLU A 140 -9.76 7.51 -13.20
C GLU A 140 -10.01 9.01 -13.38
N GLN A 141 -11.22 9.40 -13.75
CA GLN A 141 -11.60 10.82 -13.85
C GLN A 141 -11.58 11.52 -12.49
N VAL A 142 -12.05 10.85 -11.43
CA VAL A 142 -12.01 11.38 -10.06
C VAL A 142 -10.57 11.59 -9.63
N ALA A 143 -9.70 10.60 -9.81
CA ALA A 143 -8.28 10.72 -9.46
C ALA A 143 -7.59 11.86 -10.22
N MET A 144 -7.83 11.96 -11.53
CA MET A 144 -7.30 13.05 -12.36
C MET A 144 -7.83 14.43 -11.91
N GLY A 145 -9.12 14.52 -11.56
CA GLY A 145 -9.72 15.75 -11.05
C GLY A 145 -9.10 16.20 -9.73
N LEU A 146 -8.89 15.27 -8.80
CA LEU A 146 -8.22 15.52 -7.52
C LEU A 146 -6.77 15.99 -7.72
N GLU A 147 -6.01 15.34 -8.60
CA GLU A 147 -4.65 15.75 -8.97
C GLU A 147 -4.62 17.15 -9.59
N GLY A 148 -5.63 17.50 -10.39
CA GLY A 148 -5.81 18.84 -10.95
C GLY A 148 -6.08 19.89 -9.87
N ILE A 149 -6.89 19.56 -8.86
CA ILE A 149 -7.14 20.44 -7.70
C ILE A 149 -5.85 20.66 -6.91
N VAL A 150 -5.10 19.59 -6.63
CA VAL A 150 -3.81 19.68 -5.92
C VAL A 150 -2.82 20.52 -6.71
N SER A 151 -2.67 20.28 -8.01
CA SER A 151 -1.76 21.07 -8.85
C SER A 151 -2.11 22.56 -8.81
N LYS A 152 -3.39 22.91 -8.93
CA LYS A 152 -3.84 24.31 -8.83
C LYS A 152 -3.55 24.91 -7.45
N ARG A 153 -3.73 24.13 -6.38
CA ARG A 153 -3.44 24.57 -5.00
C ARG A 153 -1.97 24.80 -4.70
N LEU A 154 -1.08 24.07 -5.35
CA LEU A 154 0.36 24.20 -5.17
C LEU A 154 0.95 25.35 -5.98
N THR A 155 0.27 25.78 -7.03
CA THR A 155 0.67 26.92 -7.87
C THR A 155 0.02 28.25 -7.48
N ALA A 156 -0.92 28.24 -6.54
CA ALA A 156 -1.63 29.42 -6.04
C ALA A 156 -0.97 29.95 -4.77
#